data_AF-A0A425C439-F1
#
_entry.id   AF-A0A425C439-F1
#
_cell.length_a   1.000
_cell.length_b   1.000
_cell.length_c   1.000
_cell.angle_alpha   90.00
_cell.angle_beta   90.00
_cell.angle_gamma   90.00
#
_symmetry.space_group_name_H-M   'P 1'
#
loop_
_entity.id
_entity.type
_entity.pdbx_description
1 polymer ?
#
loop_
_entity_poly.entity_id
_entity_poly.type
_entity_poly.pdbx_seq_one_letter_code
_entity_poly.pdbx_strand_id
1 'polypeptide(L)'
;MTSQIGGALPIEFGPITTQNVGVLRVLNQVIFPVRYTDSFYTDIVSTPRELSKFGIVLAHCERTHMDHIYLHVQTSNTDAIRFYTTHGFRITQTIYNYYRNISPPDCYILARSF
;
A
#
# COMPACT_ATOMS: atom_id res chain seq x y z
N MET A 1 7.61 -37.44 25.48
CA MET A 1 8.46 -36.27 25.13
C MET A 1 7.85 -35.57 23.92
N THR A 2 6.87 -34.72 24.13
CA THR A 2 6.22 -33.92 23.08
C THR A 2 6.74 -32.50 23.19
N SER A 3 7.65 -32.14 22.29
CA SER A 3 8.19 -30.77 22.19
C SER A 3 7.10 -29.85 21.63
N GLN A 4 6.59 -28.96 22.47
CA GLN A 4 5.82 -27.78 22.09
C GLN A 4 6.83 -26.71 21.61
N ILE A 5 7.04 -26.61 20.30
CA ILE A 5 7.76 -25.48 19.68
C ILE A 5 6.88 -24.92 18.58
N GLY A 6 6.23 -23.81 18.89
CA GLY A 6 5.32 -23.15 17.95
C GLY A 6 4.55 -21.98 18.55
N GLY A 7 5.15 -21.23 19.50
CA GLY A 7 4.58 -19.95 19.90
C GLY A 7 4.85 -18.92 18.80
N ALA A 8 3.82 -18.37 18.18
CA ALA A 8 3.96 -17.29 17.21
C ALA A 8 4.73 -16.13 17.87
N LEU A 9 5.84 -15.70 17.24
CA LEU A 9 6.59 -14.54 17.70
C LEU A 9 5.67 -13.31 17.65
N PRO A 10 5.73 -12.41 18.67
CA PRO A 10 4.92 -11.21 18.67
C PRO A 10 5.26 -10.34 17.44
N ILE A 11 4.22 -9.93 16.71
CA ILE A 11 4.34 -9.05 15.55
C ILE A 11 4.17 -7.61 16.01
N GLU A 12 5.12 -6.73 15.68
CA GLU A 12 5.09 -5.30 16.01
C GLU A 12 5.21 -4.42 14.76
N PHE A 13 4.51 -3.28 14.74
CA PHE A 13 4.52 -2.32 13.64
C PHE A 13 5.26 -1.02 13.99
N GLY A 14 6.54 -0.92 13.62
CA GLY A 14 7.38 0.28 13.78
C GLY A 14 7.25 1.34 12.67
N PRO A 15 7.84 2.54 12.83
CA PRO A 15 7.94 3.56 11.78
C PRO A 15 8.99 3.20 10.72
N ILE A 16 8.91 3.85 9.55
CA ILE A 16 10.01 3.84 8.57
C ILE A 16 11.01 4.92 8.98
N THR A 17 12.29 4.56 9.02
CA THR A 17 13.38 5.43 9.48
C THR A 17 14.55 5.37 8.50
N THR A 18 15.51 6.28 8.65
CA THR A 18 16.75 6.28 7.85
C THR A 18 17.52 4.96 7.97
N GLN A 19 17.39 4.26 9.10
CA GLN A 19 18.06 2.98 9.34
C GLN A 19 17.40 1.79 8.65
N ASN A 20 16.07 1.84 8.39
CA ASN A 20 15.33 0.69 7.86
C ASN A 20 14.76 0.89 6.44
N VAL A 21 14.79 2.11 5.89
CA VAL A 21 14.22 2.41 4.57
C VAL A 21 14.85 1.58 3.44
N GLY A 22 16.11 1.16 3.60
CA GLY A 22 16.77 0.23 2.67
C GLY A 22 16.06 -1.13 2.58
N VAL A 23 15.55 -1.65 3.70
CA VAL A 23 14.78 -2.90 3.73
C VAL A 23 13.45 -2.73 3.01
N LEU A 24 12.76 -1.60 3.23
CA LEU A 24 11.53 -1.28 2.51
C LEU A 24 11.77 -1.21 1.00
N ARG A 25 12.90 -0.63 0.56
CA ARG A 25 13.27 -0.57 -0.85
C ARG A 25 13.42 -1.96 -1.46
N VAL A 26 14.11 -2.88 -0.78
CA VAL A 26 14.27 -4.26 -1.25
C VAL A 26 12.92 -4.96 -1.32
N LEU A 27 12.08 -4.83 -0.29
CA LEU A 27 10.73 -5.39 -0.28
C LEU A 27 9.89 -4.89 -1.46
N ASN A 28 9.86 -3.58 -1.69
CA ASN A 28 9.11 -2.99 -2.79
C ASN A 28 9.59 -3.51 -4.16
N GLN A 29 10.90 -3.72 -4.35
CA GLN A 29 11.45 -4.25 -5.61
C GLN A 29 11.08 -5.71 -5.87
N VAL A 30 10.84 -6.49 -4.81
CA VAL A 30 10.43 -7.91 -4.91
C VAL A 30 8.92 -8.03 -5.06
N ILE A 31 8.15 -7.21 -4.32
CA ILE A 31 6.69 -7.28 -4.28
C ILE A 31 6.07 -6.62 -5.52
N PHE A 32 6.66 -5.53 -6.01
CA PHE A 32 6.10 -4.76 -7.11
C PHE A 32 6.96 -4.82 -8.36
N PRO A 33 6.34 -5.01 -9.55
CA PRO A 33 7.04 -4.89 -10.83
C PRO A 33 7.39 -3.43 -11.21
N VAL A 34 6.99 -2.45 -10.39
CA VAL A 34 7.29 -1.02 -10.56
C VAL A 34 8.45 -0.61 -9.66
N ARG A 35 9.34 0.25 -10.18
CA ARG A 35 10.43 0.84 -9.39
C ARG A 35 10.07 2.25 -8.94
N TYR A 36 10.04 2.46 -7.63
CA TYR A 36 10.00 3.80 -7.04
C TYR A 36 11.37 4.50 -7.14
N THR A 37 11.35 5.83 -7.30
CA THR A 37 12.55 6.68 -7.38
C THR A 37 13.22 6.82 -6.02
N ASP A 38 14.48 7.28 -6.01
CA ASP A 38 15.17 7.57 -4.75
C ASP A 38 14.44 8.63 -3.91
N SER A 39 13.86 9.65 -4.55
CA SER A 39 13.09 10.70 -3.88
C SER A 39 11.94 10.14 -3.04
N PHE A 40 11.21 9.13 -3.55
CA PHE A 40 10.15 8.47 -2.79
C PHE A 40 10.66 7.92 -1.44
N TYR A 41 11.84 7.31 -1.45
CA TYR A 41 12.44 6.75 -0.23
C TYR A 41 13.01 7.84 0.69
N THR A 42 13.45 8.97 0.15
CA THR A 42 13.81 10.14 0.96
C THR A 42 12.57 10.74 1.64
N ASP A 43 11.46 10.87 0.91
CA ASP A 43 10.23 11.51 1.37
C ASP A 43 9.48 10.65 2.41
N ILE A 44 9.47 9.33 2.24
CA ILE A 44 8.72 8.43 3.13
C ILE A 44 9.27 8.43 4.56
N VAL A 45 10.57 8.70 4.75
CA VAL A 45 11.19 8.81 6.08
C VAL A 45 10.68 10.03 6.83
N SER A 46 10.35 11.11 6.10
CA SER A 46 9.81 12.35 6.67
C SER A 46 8.28 12.37 6.75
N THR A 47 7.62 11.35 6.21
CA THR A 47 6.15 11.27 6.16
C THR A 47 5.59 10.92 7.54
N PRO A 48 4.52 11.61 8.01
CA PRO A 48 3.85 11.27 9.27
C PRO A 48 3.48 9.79 9.35
N ARG A 49 3.63 9.20 10.54
CA ARG A 49 3.39 7.76 10.77
C ARG A 49 1.98 7.34 10.33
N GLU A 50 1.03 8.26 10.44
CA GLU A 50 -0.38 8.05 10.13
C GLU A 50 -0.64 7.85 8.64
N LEU A 51 0.28 8.27 7.77
CA LEU A 51 0.11 8.27 6.32
C LEU A 51 0.92 7.17 5.61
N SER A 52 1.78 6.45 6.31
CA SER A 52 2.64 5.39 5.74
C SER A 52 2.01 3.99 5.77
N LYS A 53 0.86 3.83 6.42
CA LYS A 53 0.21 2.53 6.66
C LYS A 53 -1.28 2.61 6.36
N PHE A 54 -1.76 1.76 5.44
CA PHE A 54 -3.15 1.77 5.00
C PHE A 54 -4.17 1.75 6.14
N GLY A 55 -4.00 0.86 7.13
CA GLY A 55 -4.91 0.78 8.28
C GLY A 55 -4.96 2.05 9.14
N ILE A 56 -3.86 2.81 9.20
CA ILE A 56 -3.81 4.08 9.94
C ILE A 56 -4.38 5.23 9.09
N VAL A 57 -4.18 5.19 7.77
CA VAL A 57 -4.73 6.18 6.84
C VAL A 57 -6.25 6.25 6.93
N LEU A 58 -6.94 5.10 6.94
CA LEU A 58 -8.41 5.08 7.02
C LEU A 58 -8.92 5.77 8.30
N ALA A 59 -8.35 5.43 9.46
CA ALA A 59 -8.70 6.04 10.73
C ALA A 59 -8.33 7.54 10.78
N HIS A 60 -7.23 7.92 10.11
CA HIS A 60 -6.85 9.32 9.99
C HIS A 60 -7.88 10.11 9.18
N CYS A 61 -8.33 9.61 8.02
CA CYS A 61 -9.31 10.28 7.18
C CYS A 61 -10.65 10.53 7.89
N GLU A 62 -11.12 9.55 8.67
CA GLU A 62 -12.33 9.69 9.49
C GLU A 62 -12.17 10.80 10.54
N ARG A 63 -11.00 10.88 11.17
CA ARG A 63 -10.69 11.89 12.20
C ARG A 63 -10.49 13.30 11.63
N THR A 64 -9.96 13.42 10.41
CA THR A 64 -9.67 14.71 9.77
C THR A 64 -10.77 15.19 8.83
N HIS A 65 -11.89 14.46 8.74
CA HIS A 65 -13.01 14.77 7.87
C HIS A 65 -12.61 14.89 6.39
N MET A 66 -11.81 13.94 5.89
CA MET A 66 -11.52 13.88 4.45
C MET A 66 -12.69 13.27 3.68
N ASP A 67 -13.16 13.95 2.64
CA ASP A 67 -14.32 13.50 1.85
C ASP A 67 -14.09 12.16 1.13
N HIS A 68 -12.87 11.96 0.62
CA HIS A 68 -12.53 10.79 -0.18
C HIS A 68 -11.03 10.48 -0.18
N ILE A 69 -10.73 9.20 -0.39
CA ILE A 69 -9.39 8.69 -0.72
C ILE A 69 -9.47 7.85 -1.98
N TYR A 70 -8.38 7.81 -2.74
CA TYR A 70 -8.29 6.99 -3.93
C TYR A 70 -6.89 6.41 -4.12
N LEU A 71 -6.80 5.36 -4.93
CA LEU A 71 -5.56 4.75 -5.35
C LEU A 71 -5.65 4.17 -6.76
N HIS A 72 -4.48 3.87 -7.32
CA HIS A 72 -4.31 3.23 -8.61
C HIS A 72 -4.02 1.73 -8.42
N VAL A 73 -4.75 0.87 -9.11
CA VAL A 73 -4.52 -0.58 -9.12
C VAL A 73 -4.51 -1.09 -10.55
N GLN A 74 -3.49 -1.86 -10.93
CA GLN A 74 -3.42 -2.50 -12.24
C GLN A 74 -4.64 -3.40 -12.47
N THR A 75 -5.22 -3.35 -13.67
CA THR A 75 -6.43 -4.10 -14.04
C THR A 75 -6.32 -5.62 -13.84
N SER A 76 -5.11 -6.19 -13.98
CA SER A 76 -4.84 -7.62 -13.76
C SER A 76 -4.60 -8.00 -12.30
N ASN A 77 -4.41 -7.04 -11.39
CA ASN A 77 -4.16 -7.32 -9.97
C ASN A 77 -5.48 -7.59 -9.22
N THR A 78 -6.08 -8.75 -9.54
CA THR A 78 -7.39 -9.16 -9.01
C THR A 78 -7.41 -9.29 -7.49
N ASP A 79 -6.28 -9.67 -6.87
CA ASP A 79 -6.15 -9.77 -5.41
C ASP A 79 -6.24 -8.39 -4.74
N ALA A 80 -5.51 -7.39 -5.25
CA ALA A 80 -5.60 -6.02 -4.75
C ALA A 80 -7.00 -5.44 -4.97
N ILE A 81 -7.59 -5.66 -6.14
CA ILE A 81 -8.97 -5.22 -6.44
C ILE A 81 -9.95 -5.81 -5.41
N ARG A 82 -9.86 -7.12 -5.14
CA ARG A 82 -10.70 -7.79 -4.14
C ARG A 82 -10.47 -7.24 -2.73
N PHE A 83 -9.20 -7.04 -2.36
CA PHE A 83 -8.83 -6.49 -1.07
C PHE A 83 -9.48 -5.12 -0.86
N TYR A 84 -9.27 -4.17 -1.76
CA TYR A 84 -9.78 -2.81 -1.59
C TYR A 84 -11.31 -2.74 -1.70
N THR A 85 -11.94 -3.51 -2.58
CA THR A 85 -13.41 -3.54 -2.68
C THR A 85 -14.07 -4.09 -1.42
N THR A 86 -13.47 -5.09 -0.77
CA THR A 86 -13.92 -5.60 0.55
C THR A 86 -13.78 -4.55 1.65
N HIS A 87 -12.83 -3.61 1.51
CA HIS A 87 -12.62 -2.49 2.44
C HIS A 87 -13.38 -1.20 2.04
N GLY A 88 -14.44 -1.33 1.22
CA GLY A 88 -15.36 -0.24 0.91
C GLY A 88 -14.94 0.66 -0.25
N PHE A 89 -13.87 0.32 -0.98
CA PHE A 89 -13.52 1.03 -2.21
C PHE A 89 -14.38 0.57 -3.39
N ARG A 90 -14.58 1.46 -4.35
CA ARG A 90 -15.27 1.18 -5.62
C ARG A 90 -14.38 1.61 -6.77
N ILE A 91 -14.43 0.85 -7.87
CA ILE A 91 -13.78 1.28 -9.13
C ILE A 91 -14.59 2.45 -9.67
N THR A 92 -13.94 3.61 -9.85
CA THR A 92 -14.59 4.83 -10.35
C THR A 92 -14.20 5.15 -11.78
N GLN A 93 -13.00 4.76 -12.20
CA GLN A 93 -12.46 5.08 -13.52
C GLN A 93 -11.44 4.04 -13.98
N THR A 94 -11.30 3.90 -15.30
CA THR A 94 -10.18 3.18 -15.93
C THR A 94 -9.26 4.20 -16.61
N ILE A 95 -7.96 4.10 -16.37
CA ILE A 95 -6.91 4.82 -17.08
C ILE A 95 -6.17 3.82 -17.96
N TYR A 96 -6.26 4.01 -19.27
CA TYR A 96 -5.57 3.17 -20.25
C TYR A 96 -4.08 3.52 -20.33
N ASN A 97 -3.23 2.51 -20.52
CA ASN A 97 -1.78 2.66 -20.70
C ASN A 97 -1.07 3.42 -19.55
N TYR A 98 -1.53 3.26 -18.31
CA TYR A 98 -0.97 3.94 -17.15
C TYR A 98 0.42 3.39 -16.76
N TYR A 99 0.55 2.08 -16.66
CA TYR A 99 1.82 1.43 -16.32
C TYR A 99 2.64 1.19 -17.58
N ARG A 100 3.76 1.92 -17.72
CA ARG A 100 4.57 1.91 -18.95
C ARG A 100 5.26 0.58 -19.26
N ASN A 101 5.64 -0.18 -18.23
CA ASN A 101 6.52 -1.35 -18.36
C ASN A 101 5.86 -2.64 -17.86
N ILE A 102 4.52 -2.68 -17.78
CA ILE A 102 3.78 -3.83 -17.26
C ILE A 102 2.63 -4.12 -18.21
N SER A 103 2.36 -5.40 -18.48
CA SER A 103 1.23 -5.85 -19.30
C SER A 103 0.23 -6.65 -18.44
N PRO A 104 -1.09 -6.37 -18.52
CA PRO A 104 -1.71 -5.24 -19.24
C PRO A 104 -1.36 -3.89 -18.59
N PRO A 105 -1.24 -2.79 -19.36
CA PRO A 105 -0.76 -1.52 -18.83
C PRO A 105 -1.86 -0.68 -18.16
N ASP A 106 -3.12 -1.12 -18.27
CA ASP A 106 -4.28 -0.38 -17.80
C ASP A 106 -4.41 -0.41 -16.28
N CYS A 107 -4.99 0.66 -15.74
CA CYS A 107 -5.16 0.89 -14.32
C CYS A 107 -6.61 1.24 -13.98
N TYR A 108 -7.14 0.71 -12.88
CA TYR A 108 -8.35 1.20 -12.25
C TYR A 108 -8.01 2.26 -11.19
N ILE A 109 -8.81 3.33 -11.13
CA ILE A 109 -8.89 4.18 -9.95
C ILE A 109 -9.93 3.56 -9.02
N LEU A 110 -9.50 3.21 -7.81
CA LEU A 110 -10.38 2.77 -6.73
C LEU A 110 -10.52 3.91 -5.73
N ALA A 111 -11.74 4.27 -5.36
CA ALA A 111 -12.00 5.33 -4.38
C ALA A 111 -12.96 4.88 -3.28
N ARG A 112 -12.77 5.42 -2.09
CA ARG A 112 -13.67 5.31 -0.93
C ARG A 112 -14.00 6.71 -0.43
N SER A 113 -15.27 6.96 -0.17
CA SER A 113 -15.77 8.16 0.51
C SER A 113 -16.00 7.87 1.99
N PHE A 114 -15.91 8.91 2.82
CA PHE A 114 -16.15 8.86 4.26
C PHE A 114 -17.39 9.67 4.65
#